data_AF-D7MXP9-F1
#
_entry.id   AF-D7MXP9-F1
#
_cell.length_a   1.000
_cell.length_b   1.000
_cell.length_c   1.000
_cell.angle_alpha   90.00
_cell.angle_beta   90.00
_cell.angle_gamma   90.00
#
_symmetry.space_group_name_H-M   'P 1'
#
loop_
_entity.id
_entity.type
_entity.pdbx_description
1 polymer ?
#
loop_
_entity_poly.entity_id
_entity_poly.type
_entity_poly.pdbx_seq_one_letter_code
_entity_poly.pdbx_strand_id
1 'polypeptide(L)'
;VEFVKRIFEKHPDIALEFFPKNPVVKTAYMNVLLSLIETLGQPPREISKDDLAGAYGLLRSMKEAGFKLDWLENKLNEVLKKKESEEAYETRMREIEEEMKDLKEKVLDVAAPLRLDDVF
;
A
#
# COMPACT_ATOMS: atom_id res chain seq x y z
N VAL A 1 8.31 -0.73 -20.12
CA VAL A 1 8.95 -1.88 -20.81
C VAL A 1 10.22 -2.35 -20.11
N GLU A 2 11.21 -1.50 -19.82
CA GLU A 2 12.43 -1.94 -19.13
C GLU A 2 12.22 -2.54 -17.73
N PHE A 3 11.34 -1.94 -16.92
CA PHE A 3 11.06 -2.44 -15.57
C PHE A 3 10.54 -3.88 -15.58
N VAL A 4 9.54 -4.12 -16.43
CA VAL A 4 8.96 -5.44 -16.67
C VAL A 4 10.04 -6.43 -17.14
N LYS A 5 10.92 -6.01 -18.07
CA LYS A 5 12.03 -6.83 -18.54
C LYS A 5 12.97 -7.26 -17.41
N ARG A 6 13.35 -6.34 -16.52
CA ARG A 6 14.20 -6.64 -15.37
C ARG A 6 13.57 -7.63 -14.39
N ILE A 7 12.24 -7.62 -14.25
CA ILE A 7 11.54 -8.59 -13.40
C ILE A 7 11.68 -10.00 -13.97
N PHE A 8 11.43 -10.18 -15.28
CA PHE A 8 11.58 -11.48 -15.92
C PHE A 8 13.03 -11.97 -15.95
N GLU A 9 14.01 -11.05 -16.01
CA GLU A 9 15.44 -11.39 -15.88
C GLU A 9 15.80 -11.86 -14.46
N LYS A 10 15.19 -11.26 -13.42
CA LYS A 10 15.41 -11.66 -12.01
C LYS A 10 14.64 -12.91 -11.60
N HIS A 11 13.49 -13.15 -12.23
CA HIS A 11 12.59 -14.26 -11.95
C HIS A 11 12.29 -15.03 -13.25
N PRO A 12 13.30 -15.67 -13.85
CA PRO A 12 13.12 -16.42 -15.09
C PRO A 12 12.21 -17.65 -14.91
N ASP A 13 12.01 -18.08 -13.67
CA ASP A 13 11.23 -19.24 -13.28
C ASP A 13 9.73 -18.99 -13.11
N ILE A 14 9.29 -17.73 -13.26
CA ILE A 14 7.96 -17.23 -12.90
C ILE A 14 6.80 -18.04 -13.48
N ALA A 15 7.00 -18.64 -14.66
CA ALA A 15 5.99 -19.41 -15.39
C ALA A 15 6.57 -20.74 -15.93
N LEU A 16 7.59 -21.32 -15.28
CA LEU A 16 8.20 -22.58 -15.76
C LEU A 16 7.22 -23.76 -15.75
N GLU A 17 6.31 -23.80 -14.78
CA GLU A 17 5.30 -24.84 -14.64
C GLU A 17 3.94 -24.41 -15.25
N PHE A 18 3.91 -23.26 -15.93
CA PHE A 18 2.72 -22.73 -16.56
C PHE A 18 2.36 -23.52 -17.83
N PHE A 19 1.40 -24.42 -17.66
CA PHE A 19 1.01 -25.42 -18.65
C PHE A 19 0.15 -24.97 -19.86
N PRO A 20 -0.60 -23.84 -19.84
CA PRO A 20 -1.50 -23.50 -20.95
C PRO A 20 -0.77 -23.34 -22.28
N LYS A 21 -1.17 -24.13 -23.28
CA LYS A 21 -0.60 -24.07 -24.65
C LYS A 21 -1.26 -23.01 -25.54
N ASN A 22 -2.50 -22.62 -25.22
CA ASN A 22 -3.29 -21.67 -26.01
C ASN A 22 -2.70 -20.25 -25.89
N PRO A 23 -2.31 -19.59 -27.00
CA PRO A 23 -1.73 -18.25 -26.96
C PRO A 23 -2.64 -17.18 -26.33
N VAL A 24 -3.95 -17.24 -26.57
CA VAL A 24 -4.93 -16.29 -25.99
C VAL A 24 -4.95 -16.41 -24.47
N VAL A 25 -4.95 -17.65 -23.96
CA VAL A 25 -4.90 -17.91 -22.52
C VAL A 25 -3.57 -17.41 -21.94
N LYS A 26 -2.44 -17.67 -22.60
CA LYS A 26 -1.13 -17.15 -22.17
C LYS A 26 -1.16 -15.62 -22.04
N THR A 27 -1.67 -14.92 -23.05
CA THR A 27 -1.77 -13.46 -23.02
C THR A 27 -2.64 -12.96 -21.87
N ALA A 28 -3.77 -13.62 -21.59
CA ALA A 28 -4.63 -13.25 -20.48
C ALA A 28 -3.89 -13.34 -19.13
N TYR A 29 -3.20 -14.45 -18.86
CA TYR A 29 -2.42 -14.60 -17.62
C TYR A 29 -1.26 -13.59 -17.53
N MET A 30 -0.58 -13.31 -18.64
CA MET A 30 0.48 -12.31 -18.65
C MET A 30 -0.07 -10.90 -18.35
N ASN A 31 -1.26 -10.56 -18.85
CA ASN A 31 -1.90 -9.29 -18.52
C ASN A 31 -2.24 -9.19 -17.03
N VAL A 32 -2.73 -10.27 -16.42
CA VAL A 32 -2.99 -10.33 -14.96
C VAL A 32 -1.69 -10.19 -14.17
N LEU A 33 -0.61 -10.84 -14.61
CA LEU A 33 0.69 -10.70 -13.96
C LEU A 33 1.20 -9.25 -14.02
N LEU A 34 1.07 -8.62 -15.19
CA LEU A 34 1.48 -7.22 -15.38
C LEU A 34 0.65 -6.28 -14.51
N SER A 35 -0.68 -6.48 -14.45
CA SER A 35 -1.54 -5.64 -13.60
C SER A 35 -1.17 -5.78 -12.12
N LEU A 36 -0.87 -6.99 -11.64
CA LEU A 36 -0.41 -7.20 -10.26
C LEU A 36 0.90 -6.46 -9.97
N ILE A 37 1.86 -6.55 -10.89
CA ILE A 37 3.16 -5.87 -10.77
C ILE A 37 2.97 -4.34 -10.75
N GLU A 38 2.08 -3.82 -11.60
CA GLU A 38 1.77 -2.40 -11.67
C GLU A 38 1.10 -1.91 -10.39
N THR A 39 0.06 -2.59 -9.91
CA THR A 39 -0.62 -2.28 -8.65
C THR A 39 0.36 -2.27 -7.47
N LEU A 40 1.20 -3.30 -7.34
CA LEU A 40 2.19 -3.38 -6.25
C LEU A 40 3.40 -2.47 -6.42
N GLY A 41 3.52 -1.82 -7.58
CA GLY A 41 4.50 -0.77 -7.87
C GLY A 41 4.04 0.62 -7.44
N GLN A 42 2.75 0.82 -7.17
CA GLN A 42 2.21 2.10 -6.74
C GLN A 42 2.60 2.45 -5.29
N PRO A 43 2.57 3.73 -4.91
CA PRO A 43 2.72 4.14 -3.52
C PRO A 43 1.64 3.48 -2.62
N PRO A 44 1.98 2.95 -1.43
CA PRO A 44 1.01 2.24 -0.57
C PRO A 44 -0.25 3.05 -0.23
N ARG A 45 -0.10 4.36 -0.03
CA ARG A 45 -1.23 5.30 0.16
C ARG A 45 -2.22 5.35 -1.01
N GLU A 46 -1.77 5.11 -2.25
CA GLU A 46 -2.59 5.20 -3.47
C GLU A 46 -3.32 3.89 -3.78
N ILE A 47 -2.93 2.78 -3.13
CA ILE A 47 -3.55 1.47 -3.32
C ILE A 47 -4.69 1.30 -2.32
N SER A 48 -5.89 0.96 -2.79
CA SER A 48 -7.03 0.72 -1.89
C SER A 48 -6.90 -0.63 -1.16
N LYS A 49 -7.62 -0.79 -0.04
CA LYS A 49 -7.68 -2.09 0.67
C LYS A 49 -8.34 -3.17 -0.18
N ASP A 50 -9.31 -2.79 -1.02
CA ASP A 50 -9.98 -3.69 -1.94
C ASP A 50 -9.03 -4.15 -3.06
N ASP A 51 -8.20 -3.26 -3.60
CA ASP A 51 -7.18 -3.62 -4.58
C ASP A 51 -6.16 -4.60 -4.01
N LEU A 52 -5.73 -4.42 -2.75
CA LEU A 52 -4.84 -5.36 -2.06
C LEU A 52 -5.51 -6.73 -1.86
N ALA A 53 -6.78 -6.76 -1.46
CA ALA A 53 -7.54 -8.00 -1.32
C ALA A 53 -7.72 -8.72 -2.68
N GLY A 54 -8.03 -7.97 -3.73
CA GLY A 54 -8.09 -8.46 -5.10
C GLY A 54 -6.75 -9.04 -5.56
N ALA A 55 -5.64 -8.35 -5.26
CA ALA A 55 -4.30 -8.81 -5.57
C ALA A 55 -3.96 -10.15 -4.90
N TYR A 56 -4.34 -10.37 -3.63
CA TYR A 56 -4.21 -11.68 -2.97
C TYR A 56 -4.98 -12.78 -3.71
N GLY A 57 -6.23 -12.51 -4.10
CA GLY A 57 -7.06 -13.47 -4.82
C GLY A 57 -6.48 -13.84 -6.19
N LEU A 58 -5.98 -12.86 -6.93
CA LEU A 58 -5.30 -13.07 -8.21
C LEU A 58 -4.00 -13.85 -8.04
N LEU A 59 -3.15 -13.48 -7.08
CA LEU A 59 -1.90 -14.20 -6.77
C LEU A 59 -2.17 -15.68 -6.48
N ARG A 60 -3.14 -15.97 -5.62
CA ARG A 60 -3.54 -17.35 -5.31
C ARG A 60 -3.95 -18.11 -6.58
N SER A 61 -4.81 -17.51 -7.39
CA SER A 61 -5.31 -18.13 -8.63
C SER A 61 -4.18 -18.38 -9.64
N MET A 62 -3.19 -17.49 -9.70
CA MET A 62 -2.02 -17.65 -10.56
C MET A 62 -1.07 -18.74 -10.06
N LYS A 63 -0.85 -18.85 -8.74
CA LYS A 63 -0.06 -19.95 -8.16
C LYS A 63 -0.73 -21.30 -8.43
N GLU A 64 -2.05 -21.38 -8.32
CA GLU A 64 -2.83 -22.57 -8.68
C GLU A 64 -2.69 -22.92 -10.17
N ALA A 65 -2.48 -21.92 -11.04
CA ALA A 65 -2.19 -22.12 -12.46
C ALA A 65 -0.71 -22.48 -12.76
N GLY A 66 0.13 -22.64 -11.73
CA GLY A 66 1.54 -23.05 -11.86
C GLY A 66 2.55 -21.91 -11.93
N PHE A 67 2.17 -20.66 -11.62
CA PHE A 67 3.13 -19.58 -11.52
C PHE A 67 3.90 -19.61 -10.18
N LYS A 68 5.20 -19.29 -10.23
CA LYS A 68 6.07 -19.12 -9.06
C LYS A 68 6.13 -17.65 -8.69
N LEU A 69 5.25 -17.23 -7.77
CA LEU A 69 5.03 -15.81 -7.41
C LEU A 69 5.32 -15.48 -5.94
N ASP A 70 6.13 -16.28 -5.25
CA ASP A 70 6.45 -16.05 -3.82
C ASP A 70 7.11 -14.68 -3.59
N TRP A 71 7.89 -14.19 -4.55
CA TRP A 71 8.48 -12.85 -4.50
C TRP A 71 7.43 -11.74 -4.56
N LEU A 72 6.35 -11.95 -5.33
CA LEU A 72 5.27 -10.97 -5.49
C LEU A 72 4.32 -11.01 -4.29
N GLU A 73 4.14 -12.19 -3.69
CA GLU A 73 3.45 -12.37 -2.41
C GLU A 73 4.18 -11.66 -1.26
N ASN A 74 5.51 -11.81 -1.19
CA ASN A 74 6.33 -11.07 -0.22
C ASN A 74 6.22 -9.56 -0.44
N LYS A 75 6.25 -9.11 -1.71
CA LYS A 75 6.07 -7.70 -2.06
C LYS A 75 4.70 -7.17 -1.63
N LEU A 76 3.63 -7.95 -1.82
CA LEU A 76 2.29 -7.59 -1.38
C LEU A 76 2.22 -7.44 0.15
N ASN A 77 2.80 -8.37 0.90
CA ASN A 77 2.90 -8.29 2.36
C ASN A 77 3.67 -7.04 2.83
N GLU A 78 4.74 -6.65 2.13
CA GLU A 78 5.47 -5.41 2.44
C GLU A 78 4.64 -4.16 2.18
N VAL A 79 3.90 -4.12 1.08
CA VAL A 79 3.03 -2.99 0.73
C VAL A 79 1.92 -2.83 1.76
N LEU A 80 1.30 -3.95 2.18
CA LEU A 80 0.27 -3.94 3.22
C LEU A 80 0.79 -3.34 4.54
N LYS A 81 1.94 -3.83 5.03
CA LYS A 81 2.56 -3.32 6.26
C LYS A 81 2.89 -1.83 6.18
N LYS A 82 3.39 -1.36 5.02
CA LYS A 82 3.68 0.06 4.82
C LYS A 82 2.40 0.90 4.86
N LYS A 83 1.34 0.45 4.20
CA LYS A 83 0.05 1.12 4.22
C LYS A 83 -0.51 1.24 5.63
N GLU A 84 -0.51 0.14 6.40
CA GLU A 84 -0.97 0.15 7.80
C GLU A 84 -0.15 1.11 8.66
N SER A 85 1.17 1.14 8.45
CA SER A 85 2.05 2.09 9.15
C SER A 85 1.75 3.55 8.76
N GLU A 86 1.54 3.84 7.47
CA GLU A 86 1.19 5.18 6.98
C GLU A 86 -0.15 5.64 7.59
N GLU A 87 -1.18 4.78 7.57
CA GLU A 87 -2.49 5.06 8.19
C GLU A 87 -2.37 5.31 9.70
N ALA A 88 -1.50 4.57 10.40
CA ALA A 88 -1.24 4.79 11.82
C ALA A 88 -0.55 6.13 12.09
N TYR A 89 0.44 6.53 11.27
CA TYR A 89 1.08 7.84 11.38
C TYR A 89 0.10 8.99 11.11
N GLU A 90 -0.74 8.87 10.07
CA GLU A 90 -1.78 9.86 9.76
C GLU A 90 -2.82 9.99 10.87
N THR A 91 -3.17 8.88 11.52
CA THR A 91 -4.07 8.90 12.68
C THR A 91 -3.42 9.61 13.87
N ARG A 92 -2.16 9.27 14.19
CA ARG A 92 -1.45 9.93 15.30
C ARG A 92 -1.22 11.42 15.05
N MET A 93 -0.95 11.82 13.80
CA MET A 93 -0.81 13.23 13.46
C MET A 93 -2.09 14.01 13.73
N ARG A 94 -3.26 13.47 13.34
CA ARG A 94 -4.56 14.09 13.61
C ARG A 94 -4.83 14.24 15.10
N GLU A 95 -4.53 13.23 15.90
CA GLU A 95 -4.65 13.31 17.37
C GLU A 95 -3.77 14.44 17.95
N ILE A 96 -2.53 14.56 17.49
CA ILE A 96 -1.61 15.63 17.94
C ILE A 96 -2.13 17.01 17.52
N GLU A 97 -2.68 17.15 16.32
CA GLU A 97 -3.28 18.41 15.85
C GLU A 97 -4.48 18.83 16.72
N GLU A 98 -5.31 17.88 17.13
CA GLU A 98 -6.43 18.11 18.06
C GLU A 98 -5.92 18.50 19.46
N GLU A 99 -4.96 17.75 20.02
CA GLU A 99 -4.32 18.07 21.30
C GLU A 99 -3.70 19.49 21.28
N MET A 100 -3.04 19.89 20.19
CA MET A 100 -2.48 21.23 20.03
C MET A 100 -3.56 22.32 19.97
N LYS A 101 -4.69 22.05 19.31
CA LYS A 101 -5.81 22.99 19.24
C LYS A 101 -6.44 23.21 20.62
N ASP A 102 -6.67 22.14 21.36
CA ASP A 102 -7.20 22.19 22.73
C ASP A 102 -6.27 22.94 23.68
N LEU A 103 -4.95 22.68 23.59
CA LEU A 103 -3.95 23.41 24.38
C LEU A 103 -3.94 24.89 24.04
N LYS A 104 -4.03 25.25 22.76
CA LYS A 104 -4.09 26.64 22.31
C LYS A 104 -5.31 27.36 22.87
N GLU A 105 -6.47 26.71 22.88
CA GLU A 105 -7.70 27.26 23.47
C GLU A 105 -7.55 27.49 24.98
N LYS A 106 -7.02 26.50 25.72
CA LYS A 106 -6.75 26.64 27.16
C LYS A 106 -5.77 27.76 27.47
N VAL A 107 -4.71 27.93 26.67
CA VAL A 107 -3.75 29.03 26.85
C VAL A 107 -4.42 30.39 26.65
N LEU A 108 -5.33 30.52 25.69
CA LEU A 108 -6.08 31.76 25.46
C LEU A 108 -7.05 32.06 26.61
N ASP A 109 -7.75 31.04 27.13
CA ASP A 109 -8.65 31.18 28.27
C ASP A 109 -7.93 31.64 29.53
N VAL A 110 -6.76 31.06 29.85
CA VAL A 110 -5.93 31.49 30.99
C VAL A 110 -5.30 32.88 30.78
N ALA A 111 -5.01 33.27 29.54
CA ALA A 111 -4.44 34.58 29.24
C ALA A 111 -5.47 35.72 29.23
N ALA A 112 -6.76 35.43 29.07
CA ALA A 112 -7.83 36.43 29.06
C ALA A 112 -8.05 37.16 30.41
N PRO A 113 -8.00 36.49 31.59
CA PRO A 113 -8.14 37.16 32.90
C PRO A 113 -6.94 38.03 33.32
N LEU A 114 -5.77 37.93 32.68
CA LEU A 114 -4.57 38.71 33.05
C LEU A 114 -4.58 40.16 32.52
N ARG A 115 -5.72 40.69 32.10
CA ARG A 115 -5.85 42.08 31.65
C ARG A 115 -6.58 42.93 32.70
N LEU A 116 -5.76 43.68 33.44
CA LEU A 116 -6.00 45.03 34.00
C LEU A 116 -6.66 45.26 35.37
N ASP A 117 -6.84 44.26 36.24
CA ASP A 117 -7.35 44.53 37.61
C ASP A 117 -6.39 44.20 38.78
N ASP A 118 -5.20 43.61 38.53
CA ASP A 118 -4.26 43.22 39.61
C ASP A 118 -3.07 44.17 39.83
N VAL A 119 -3.07 45.39 39.26
CA VAL A 119 -2.01 46.38 39.51
C VAL A 119 -2.62 47.77 39.78
N PHE A 120 -2.65 48.09 41.09
CA PHE A 120 -3.01 49.33 41.81
C PHE A 120 -4.44 49.46 42.34
#